data_AF-A0A970THD5-F1
#
_entry.id   AF-A0A970THD5-F1
#
_cell.length_a   1.000
_cell.length_b   1.000
_cell.length_c   1.000
_cell.angle_alpha   90.00
_cell.angle_beta   90.00
_cell.angle_gamma   90.00
#
_symmetry.space_group_name_H-M   'P 1'
#
loop_
_entity.id
_entity.type
_entity.pdbx_description
1 polymer ?
#
loop_
_entity_poly.entity_id
_entity_poly.type
_entity_poly.pdbx_seq_one_letter_code
_entity_poly.pdbx_strand_id
1 'polypeptide(L)'
;MKKAVCSLILLGSLTLCMALSSVTLSPVFTIDTALPEIDINSPTPGQVLYIGDTHDIEWIATDTNLEEDTIDILYSLNGGSTYIPFATSIFNSGMIVWEIPAQQSSSAKIRITALDSFGNQGIKESANFTISYVPPAIPTGVNVDILENTHAQINWEAVTHTIEPNNTPITPDGYIILYNESPYEEDEHFYYFLARSYGTSYTHQDVAEFRDQMFYRVLAYKNYRGEDNDALQLLIERSKTQKIPWTEAKQILGGAR
;
A
#
# COMPACT_ATOMS: atom_id res chain seq x y z
N MET A 1 31.43 15.31 -114.14
CA MET A 1 31.73 16.77 -114.07
C MET A 1 31.53 17.20 -112.62
N LYS A 2 32.46 17.88 -111.93
CA LYS A 2 32.73 19.35 -111.97
C LYS A 2 31.44 20.17 -111.80
N LYS A 3 31.26 21.12 -110.88
CA LYS A 3 32.02 21.67 -109.71
C LYS A 3 31.02 21.71 -108.50
N ALA A 4 31.21 22.32 -107.31
CA ALA A 4 32.17 23.29 -106.76
C ALA A 4 32.36 23.14 -105.23
N VAL A 5 32.87 24.18 -104.56
CA VAL A 5 33.01 24.38 -103.10
C VAL A 5 32.63 25.85 -102.80
N CYS A 6 31.99 26.14 -101.67
CA CYS A 6 32.32 27.33 -100.84
C CYS A 6 31.69 27.26 -99.43
N SER A 7 32.42 27.77 -98.44
CA SER A 7 32.06 27.79 -97.02
C SER A 7 31.09 28.91 -96.65
N LEU A 8 30.33 28.74 -95.56
CA LEU A 8 30.26 29.76 -94.51
C LEU A 8 29.89 29.15 -93.14
N ILE A 9 30.50 29.66 -92.08
CA ILE A 9 30.22 29.30 -90.68
C ILE A 9 29.15 30.27 -90.15
N LEU A 10 28.16 29.77 -89.41
CA LEU A 10 27.34 30.63 -88.54
C LEU A 10 27.03 29.91 -87.23
N LEU A 11 27.58 30.43 -86.13
CA LEU A 11 27.16 30.06 -84.77
C LEU A 11 25.78 30.70 -84.50
N GLY A 12 24.86 29.93 -83.95
CA GLY A 12 23.56 30.40 -83.48
C GLY A 12 23.00 29.39 -82.48
N SER A 13 23.11 29.70 -81.19
CA SER A 13 22.83 28.75 -80.11
C SER A 13 21.39 28.21 -80.16
N LEU A 14 21.26 26.89 -80.16
CA LEU A 14 20.02 26.22 -79.79
C LEU A 14 19.78 26.48 -78.29
N THR A 15 18.99 27.50 -77.96
CA THR A 15 18.59 27.77 -76.57
C THR A 15 17.61 26.69 -76.12
N LEU A 16 18.17 25.57 -75.68
CA LEU A 16 17.41 24.52 -75.01
C LEU A 16 16.79 25.14 -73.76
N CYS A 17 15.47 25.35 -73.80
CA CYS A 17 14.70 25.81 -72.65
C CYS A 17 14.62 24.68 -71.63
N MET A 18 15.70 24.48 -70.88
CA MET A 18 15.69 23.63 -69.70
C MET A 18 14.87 24.35 -68.62
N ALA A 19 13.62 23.92 -68.45
CA ALA A 19 12.86 24.25 -67.27
C ALA A 19 13.52 23.59 -66.04
N LEU A 20 14.44 24.30 -65.37
CA LEU A 20 14.95 23.87 -64.07
C LEU A 20 13.83 23.97 -63.03
N SER A 21 13.14 22.86 -62.82
CA SER A 21 12.30 22.62 -61.65
C SER A 21 12.88 21.44 -60.86
N SER A 22 14.01 21.68 -60.19
CA SER A 22 14.53 20.74 -59.19
C SER A 22 13.69 20.85 -57.91
N VAL A 23 12.79 19.89 -57.70
CA VAL A 23 12.06 19.75 -56.43
C VAL A 23 12.91 18.91 -55.48
N THR A 24 13.21 19.46 -54.29
CA THR A 24 13.61 18.66 -53.14
C THR A 24 12.37 18.47 -52.25
N LEU A 25 12.14 17.25 -51.79
CA LEU A 25 11.09 16.97 -50.80
C LEU A 25 11.74 16.89 -49.42
N SER A 26 10.98 17.21 -48.37
CA SER A 26 11.37 16.86 -47.01
C SER A 26 11.39 15.33 -46.86
N PRO A 27 12.13 14.78 -45.89
CA PRO A 27 11.80 13.44 -45.39
C PRO A 27 10.33 13.38 -44.96
N VAL A 28 9.76 12.18 -44.94
CA VAL A 28 8.47 11.94 -44.28
C VAL A 28 8.66 12.20 -42.79
N PHE A 29 7.74 12.95 -42.20
CA PHE A 29 7.62 13.09 -40.75
C PHE A 29 6.29 12.48 -40.33
N THR A 30 6.30 11.78 -39.20
CA THR A 30 5.09 11.23 -38.56
C THR A 30 4.57 12.27 -37.58
N ILE A 31 3.24 12.44 -37.55
CA ILE A 31 2.53 13.07 -36.44
C ILE A 31 1.80 11.93 -35.73
N ASP A 32 1.96 11.82 -34.42
CA ASP A 32 1.04 11.03 -33.59
C ASP A 32 0.25 11.94 -32.65
N THR A 33 -1.01 11.59 -32.45
CA THR A 33 -1.95 12.22 -31.51
C THR A 33 -2.83 11.16 -30.81
N ALA A 34 -2.53 9.88 -30.98
CA ALA A 34 -3.14 8.83 -30.19
C ALA A 34 -2.64 8.96 -28.74
N LEU A 35 -3.51 8.68 -27.77
CA LEU A 35 -3.09 8.54 -26.38
C LEU A 35 -2.95 7.04 -26.09
N PRO A 36 -1.91 6.60 -25.36
CA PRO A 36 -1.81 5.23 -24.87
C PRO A 36 -3.10 4.76 -24.20
N GLU A 37 -3.64 3.63 -24.66
CA GLU A 37 -4.80 2.99 -24.04
C GLU A 37 -4.33 2.17 -22.83
N ILE A 38 -5.00 2.35 -21.69
CA ILE A 38 -4.65 1.69 -20.42
C ILE A 38 -5.89 1.08 -19.80
N ASP A 39 -5.83 -0.21 -19.45
CA ASP A 39 -6.81 -0.91 -18.62
C ASP A 39 -6.15 -1.47 -17.35
N ILE A 40 -6.84 -1.37 -16.22
CA ILE A 40 -6.38 -1.85 -14.92
C ILE A 40 -7.24 -3.07 -14.56
N ASN A 41 -6.60 -4.24 -14.51
CA ASN A 41 -7.26 -5.52 -14.24
C ASN A 41 -7.33 -5.81 -12.73
N SER A 42 -6.32 -5.33 -11.98
CA SER A 42 -6.20 -5.52 -10.54
C SER A 42 -5.65 -4.24 -9.87
N PRO A 43 -6.20 -3.76 -8.73
CA PRO A 43 -7.29 -4.37 -7.95
C PRO A 43 -8.65 -4.30 -8.63
N THR A 44 -9.50 -5.29 -8.35
CA THR A 44 -10.85 -5.39 -8.90
C THR A 44 -11.87 -4.49 -8.16
N PRO A 45 -12.98 -4.08 -8.81
CA PRO A 45 -13.97 -3.21 -8.19
C PRO A 45 -14.56 -3.78 -6.89
N GLY A 46 -14.46 -3.02 -5.80
CA GLY A 46 -14.97 -3.43 -4.49
C GLY A 46 -14.14 -4.48 -3.75
N GLN A 47 -12.95 -4.85 -4.26
CA GLN A 47 -12.03 -5.76 -3.58
C GLN A 47 -11.64 -5.21 -2.19
N VAL A 48 -11.39 -6.12 -1.25
CA VAL A 48 -10.79 -5.79 0.05
C VAL A 48 -9.35 -6.28 0.04
N LEU A 49 -8.42 -5.36 0.31
CA LEU A 49 -7.00 -5.60 0.51
C LEU A 49 -6.67 -5.35 1.99
N TYR A 50 -5.62 -5.99 2.50
CA TYR A 50 -5.32 -5.98 3.92
C TYR A 50 -3.95 -5.37 4.22
N ILE A 51 -3.89 -4.55 5.26
CA ILE A 51 -2.66 -3.89 5.71
C ILE A 51 -1.62 -4.93 6.12
N GLY A 52 -0.38 -4.75 5.66
CA GLY A 52 0.73 -5.67 5.93
C GLY A 52 0.79 -6.89 5.02
N ASP A 53 -0.12 -6.99 4.04
CA ASP A 53 -0.06 -7.93 2.93
C ASP A 53 0.51 -7.27 1.67
N THR A 54 0.80 -8.08 0.66
CA THR A 54 1.15 -7.62 -0.69
C THR A 54 0.04 -7.94 -1.68
N HIS A 55 -0.12 -7.11 -2.71
CA HIS A 55 -1.13 -7.32 -3.75
C HIS A 55 -0.58 -6.96 -5.13
N ASP A 56 -0.88 -7.76 -6.14
CA ASP A 56 -0.41 -7.51 -7.50
C ASP A 56 -1.31 -6.48 -8.19
N ILE A 57 -0.73 -5.33 -8.57
CA ILE A 57 -1.36 -4.37 -9.47
C ILE A 57 -1.11 -4.87 -10.89
N GLU A 58 -2.18 -5.16 -11.63
CA GLU A 58 -2.13 -5.71 -12.98
C GLU A 58 -2.79 -4.74 -13.96
N TRP A 59 -2.15 -4.51 -15.11
CA TRP A 59 -2.63 -3.61 -16.15
C TRP A 59 -2.26 -4.09 -17.55
N ILE A 60 -2.92 -3.49 -18.54
CA ILE A 60 -2.53 -3.53 -19.93
C ILE A 60 -2.36 -2.08 -20.35
N ALA A 61 -1.20 -1.72 -20.90
CA ALA A 61 -0.98 -0.43 -21.57
C ALA A 61 -0.50 -0.69 -22.99
N THR A 62 -1.12 -0.05 -23.97
CA THR A 62 -0.83 -0.26 -25.40
C THR A 62 -0.86 1.04 -26.18
N ASP A 63 0.18 1.27 -26.96
CA ASP A 63 0.23 2.26 -28.04
C ASP A 63 1.13 1.73 -29.17
N THR A 64 1.06 2.31 -30.37
CA THR A 64 1.98 1.97 -31.47
C THR A 64 3.39 2.51 -31.23
N ASN A 65 3.50 3.63 -30.49
CA ASN A 65 4.74 4.37 -30.27
C ASN A 65 5.09 4.51 -28.76
N LEU A 66 4.55 3.61 -27.93
CA LEU A 66 4.73 3.56 -26.47
C LEU A 66 6.21 3.56 -26.08
N GLU A 67 6.60 4.40 -25.12
CA GLU A 67 7.96 4.35 -24.56
C GLU A 67 8.14 3.11 -23.66
N GLU A 68 9.39 2.67 -23.49
CA GLU A 68 9.70 1.43 -22.77
C GLU A 68 9.54 1.61 -21.24
N ASP A 69 10.20 2.61 -20.66
CA ASP A 69 10.19 2.97 -19.22
C ASP A 69 9.11 4.03 -18.89
N THR A 70 7.88 3.79 -19.33
CA THR A 70 6.86 4.85 -19.44
C THR A 70 5.76 4.85 -18.38
N ILE A 71 5.68 3.78 -17.57
CA ILE A 71 4.56 3.59 -16.67
C ILE A 71 4.83 4.30 -15.33
N ASP A 72 3.92 5.19 -14.93
CA ASP A 72 3.82 5.67 -13.54
C ASP A 72 2.58 5.08 -12.87
N ILE A 73 2.74 4.61 -11.64
CA ILE A 73 1.67 4.03 -10.81
C ILE A 73 1.58 4.82 -9.52
N LEU A 74 0.41 5.40 -9.28
CA LEU A 74 0.08 6.15 -8.08
C LEU A 74 -1.14 5.54 -7.40
N TYR A 75 -1.23 5.65 -6.08
CA TYR A 75 -2.43 5.25 -5.33
C TYR A 75 -3.07 6.45 -4.63
N SER A 76 -4.37 6.37 -4.40
CA SER A 76 -5.13 7.30 -3.59
C SER A 76 -5.79 6.56 -2.44
N LEU A 77 -5.85 7.21 -1.27
CA LEU A 77 -6.57 6.73 -0.09
C LEU A 77 -7.84 7.55 0.20
N ASN A 78 -8.20 8.49 -0.68
CA ASN A 78 -9.30 9.45 -0.48
C ASN A 78 -10.12 9.67 -1.76
N GLY A 79 -10.49 8.58 -2.45
CA GLY A 79 -11.39 8.61 -3.60
C GLY A 79 -10.83 9.29 -4.84
N GLY A 80 -9.51 9.48 -4.93
CA GLY A 80 -8.84 10.19 -6.02
C GLY A 80 -8.65 11.69 -5.78
N SER A 81 -8.93 12.21 -4.58
CA SER A 81 -8.72 13.62 -4.25
C SER A 81 -7.24 14.02 -4.23
N THR A 82 -6.38 13.11 -3.78
CA THR A 82 -4.91 13.20 -3.86
C THR A 82 -4.31 11.85 -4.22
N TYR A 83 -3.19 11.86 -4.92
CA TYR A 83 -2.44 10.67 -5.31
C TYR A 83 -1.01 10.69 -4.74
N ILE A 84 -0.54 9.52 -4.33
CA ILE A 84 0.80 9.27 -3.79
C ILE A 84 1.52 8.38 -4.82
N PRO A 85 2.71 8.77 -5.32
CA PRO A 85 3.50 7.90 -6.19
C PRO A 85 3.89 6.60 -5.49
N PHE A 86 3.76 5.48 -6.18
CA PHE A 86 4.27 4.19 -5.74
C PHE A 86 5.45 3.74 -6.61
N ALA A 87 5.28 3.77 -7.94
CA ALA A 87 6.33 3.49 -8.91
C ALA A 87 6.27 4.54 -10.02
N THR A 88 7.42 4.91 -10.59
CA THR A 88 7.51 5.93 -11.65
C THR A 88 8.55 5.54 -12.68
N SER A 89 8.26 5.81 -13.95
CA SER A 89 9.12 5.50 -15.10
C SER A 89 9.58 4.03 -15.11
N ILE A 90 8.65 3.10 -14.94
CA ILE A 90 8.92 1.67 -14.99
C ILE A 90 8.57 1.07 -16.36
N PHE A 91 9.27 0.01 -16.73
CA PHE A 91 8.92 -0.87 -17.84
C PHE A 91 7.43 -1.23 -17.83
N ASN A 92 6.81 -1.29 -19.02
CA ASN A 92 5.47 -1.82 -19.19
C ASN A 92 5.41 -3.36 -19.04
N SER A 93 5.62 -3.85 -17.82
CA SER A 93 5.60 -5.27 -17.45
C SER A 93 4.19 -5.88 -17.37
N GLY A 94 3.16 -5.03 -17.28
CA GLY A 94 1.77 -5.43 -17.07
C GLY A 94 1.43 -5.89 -15.63
N MET A 95 2.42 -6.03 -14.76
CA MET A 95 2.23 -6.34 -13.34
C MET A 95 3.37 -5.79 -12.47
N ILE A 96 3.02 -5.35 -11.24
CA ILE A 96 3.96 -5.06 -10.15
C ILE A 96 3.36 -5.48 -8.81
N VAL A 97 4.20 -6.03 -7.92
CA VAL A 97 3.83 -6.35 -6.54
C VAL A 97 3.78 -5.05 -5.72
N TRP A 98 2.65 -4.77 -5.06
CA TRP A 98 2.44 -3.59 -4.23
C TRP A 98 2.33 -3.96 -2.75
N GLU A 99 3.16 -3.36 -1.89
CA GLU A 99 3.02 -3.45 -0.43
C GLU A 99 1.87 -2.55 0.02
N ILE A 100 0.86 -3.12 0.68
CA ILE A 100 -0.33 -2.37 1.08
C ILE A 100 0.02 -1.33 2.17
N PRO A 101 -0.24 -0.03 1.96
CA PRO A 101 0.13 1.01 2.91
C PRO A 101 -0.62 0.84 4.23
N ALA A 102 0.05 1.19 5.33
CA ALA A 102 -0.46 1.09 6.70
C ALA A 102 -1.56 2.11 7.05
N GLN A 103 -2.55 2.31 6.18
CA GLN A 103 -3.67 3.23 6.38
C GLN A 103 -4.93 2.67 5.71
N GLN A 104 -5.99 2.50 6.50
CA GLN A 104 -7.30 2.08 6.01
C GLN A 104 -7.91 3.12 5.06
N SER A 105 -8.68 2.63 4.08
CA SER A 105 -9.51 3.47 3.22
C SER A 105 -10.66 2.65 2.64
N SER A 106 -11.87 3.19 2.64
CA SER A 106 -13.04 2.62 1.95
C SER A 106 -13.20 3.11 0.51
N SER A 107 -12.24 3.90 0.01
CA SER A 107 -12.29 4.53 -1.31
C SER A 107 -10.89 4.62 -1.93
N ALA A 108 -10.09 3.56 -1.76
CA ALA A 108 -8.77 3.49 -2.35
C ALA A 108 -8.86 3.31 -3.87
N LYS A 109 -7.90 3.86 -4.60
CA LYS A 109 -7.80 3.81 -6.06
C LYS A 109 -6.34 3.65 -6.49
N ILE A 110 -6.11 2.99 -7.62
CA ILE A 110 -4.87 3.08 -8.39
C ILE A 110 -5.11 4.04 -9.56
N ARG A 111 -4.10 4.83 -9.91
CA ARG A 111 -4.00 5.56 -11.17
C ARG A 111 -2.73 5.12 -11.87
N ILE A 112 -2.84 4.81 -13.16
CA ILE A 112 -1.71 4.51 -14.02
C ILE A 112 -1.66 5.56 -15.13
N THR A 113 -0.46 6.04 -15.44
CA THR A 113 -0.19 6.88 -16.62
C THR A 113 0.88 6.24 -17.49
N ALA A 114 0.79 6.47 -18.80
CA ALA A 114 1.74 6.00 -19.79
C ALA A 114 1.97 7.08 -20.86
N LEU A 115 3.21 7.21 -21.33
CA LEU A 115 3.64 8.19 -22.35
C LEU A 115 4.08 7.46 -23.64
N ASP A 116 3.75 8.05 -24.80
CA ASP A 116 4.36 7.66 -26.07
C ASP A 116 5.61 8.51 -26.40
N SER A 117 6.38 8.09 -27.40
CA SER A 117 7.58 8.79 -27.87
C SER A 117 7.31 10.11 -28.61
N PHE A 118 6.03 10.52 -28.72
CA PHE A 118 5.59 11.81 -29.25
C PHE A 118 5.11 12.78 -28.14
N GLY A 119 5.08 12.32 -26.88
CA GLY A 119 4.66 13.09 -25.70
C GLY A 119 3.16 13.02 -25.39
N ASN A 120 2.41 12.12 -26.03
CA ASN A 120 1.01 11.86 -25.74
C ASN A 120 0.89 11.00 -24.48
N GLN A 121 0.03 11.42 -23.53
CA GLN A 121 -0.13 10.76 -22.23
C GLN A 121 -1.52 10.11 -22.08
N GLY A 122 -1.52 8.80 -21.87
CA GLY A 122 -2.68 8.04 -21.40
C GLY A 122 -2.79 8.08 -19.87
N ILE A 123 -4.01 8.14 -19.34
CA ILE A 123 -4.30 8.11 -17.90
C ILE A 123 -5.52 7.22 -17.65
N LYS A 124 -5.41 6.27 -16.73
CA LYS A 124 -6.54 5.44 -16.25
C LYS A 124 -6.56 5.40 -14.73
N GLU A 125 -7.77 5.39 -14.17
CA GLU A 125 -8.00 5.12 -12.76
C GLU A 125 -8.76 3.80 -12.59
N SER A 126 -8.47 3.08 -11.51
CA SER A 126 -9.27 1.93 -11.09
C SER A 126 -10.64 2.38 -10.56
N ALA A 127 -11.54 1.40 -10.45
CA ALA A 127 -12.67 1.51 -9.54
C ALA A 127 -12.18 1.61 -8.07
N ASN A 128 -13.08 1.99 -7.17
CA ASN A 128 -12.77 1.99 -5.74
C ASN A 128 -12.60 0.57 -5.21
N PHE A 129 -11.60 0.37 -4.36
CA PHE A 129 -11.41 -0.81 -3.52
C PHE A 129 -11.24 -0.36 -2.05
N THR A 130 -11.26 -1.32 -1.13
CA THR A 130 -11.09 -1.08 0.30
C THR A 130 -9.74 -1.59 0.78
N ILE A 131 -9.04 -0.79 1.58
CA ILE A 131 -7.90 -1.23 2.39
C ILE A 131 -8.38 -1.34 3.84
N SER A 132 -8.27 -2.53 4.41
CA SER A 132 -8.74 -2.86 5.76
C SER A 132 -7.63 -3.42 6.64
N TYR A 133 -7.92 -3.53 7.93
CA TYR A 133 -7.05 -4.16 8.94
C TYR A 133 -7.66 -5.49 9.39
N VAL A 134 -6.81 -6.47 9.69
CA VAL A 134 -7.21 -7.71 10.35
C VAL A 134 -6.56 -7.71 11.74
N PRO A 135 -7.33 -7.69 12.83
CA PRO A 135 -6.76 -7.77 14.17
C PRO A 135 -6.12 -9.14 14.40
N PRO A 136 -5.00 -9.22 15.15
CA PRO A 136 -4.48 -10.49 15.64
C PRO A 136 -5.55 -11.30 16.39
N ALA A 137 -5.50 -12.62 16.26
CA ALA A 137 -6.39 -13.50 17.01
C ALA A 137 -6.17 -13.36 18.52
N ILE A 138 -7.22 -13.65 19.30
CA ILE A 138 -7.17 -13.60 20.77
C ILE A 138 -6.19 -14.67 21.27
N PRO A 139 -5.21 -14.33 22.14
CA PRO A 139 -4.32 -15.29 22.77
C PRO A 139 -5.08 -16.40 23.51
N THR A 140 -4.65 -17.64 23.31
CA THR A 140 -5.21 -18.83 23.98
C THR A 140 -4.29 -19.35 25.08
N GLY A 141 -4.77 -20.32 25.87
CA GLY A 141 -3.94 -20.97 26.89
C GLY A 141 -3.51 -20.05 28.04
N VAL A 142 -4.28 -18.99 28.34
CA VAL A 142 -3.97 -18.08 29.46
C VAL A 142 -4.01 -18.86 30.78
N ASN A 143 -2.84 -19.05 31.41
CA ASN A 143 -2.70 -19.66 32.73
C ASN A 143 -2.05 -18.69 33.72
N VAL A 144 -2.32 -18.89 35.00
CA VAL A 144 -1.80 -18.06 36.09
C VAL A 144 -1.19 -18.97 37.15
N ASP A 145 0.10 -18.78 37.41
CA ASP A 145 0.84 -19.46 38.48
C ASP A 145 1.21 -18.44 39.56
N ILE A 146 1.19 -18.82 40.84
CA ILE A 146 1.63 -17.95 41.94
C ILE A 146 3.10 -18.23 42.25
N LEU A 147 3.96 -17.23 42.07
CA LEU A 147 5.39 -17.29 42.36
C LEU A 147 5.68 -16.74 43.75
N GLU A 148 6.44 -17.50 44.54
CA GLU A 148 6.91 -17.13 45.89
C GLU A 148 5.79 -16.81 46.90
N ASN A 149 4.53 -17.15 46.56
CA ASN A 149 3.28 -16.84 47.25
C ASN A 149 2.81 -15.37 47.18
N THR A 150 3.50 -14.50 46.43
CA THR A 150 3.23 -13.05 46.40
C THR A 150 2.91 -12.54 44.99
N HIS A 151 3.58 -13.04 43.95
CA HIS A 151 3.44 -12.56 42.58
C HIS A 151 2.55 -13.49 41.74
N ALA A 152 1.75 -12.93 40.83
CA ALA A 152 1.03 -13.71 39.82
C ALA A 152 1.80 -13.70 38.49
N GLN A 153 2.21 -14.87 38.03
CA GLN A 153 2.83 -15.11 36.73
C GLN A 153 1.74 -15.52 35.74
N ILE A 154 1.45 -14.64 34.78
CA ILE A 154 0.50 -14.90 33.70
C ILE A 154 1.30 -15.34 32.47
N ASN A 155 0.95 -16.49 31.89
CA ASN A 155 1.52 -16.98 30.63
C ASN A 155 0.38 -17.30 29.64
N TRP A 156 0.71 -17.34 28.34
CA TRP A 156 -0.23 -17.64 27.27
C TRP A 156 0.49 -18.25 26.06
N GLU A 157 -0.26 -18.79 25.11
CA GLU A 157 0.29 -19.30 23.85
C GLU A 157 0.55 -18.16 22.86
N ALA A 158 1.61 -18.31 22.05
CA ALA A 158 1.93 -17.35 21.00
C ALA A 158 0.82 -17.33 19.93
N VAL A 159 0.33 -16.14 19.59
CA VAL A 159 -0.68 -15.99 18.53
C VAL A 159 -0.04 -16.23 17.17
N THR A 160 -0.59 -17.22 16.46
CA THR A 160 -0.32 -17.44 15.03
C THR A 160 -1.63 -17.33 14.27
N HIS A 161 -1.72 -16.36 13.36
CA HIS A 161 -2.86 -16.16 12.46
C HIS A 161 -2.35 -15.71 11.09
N THR A 162 -3.14 -15.88 10.04
CA THR A 162 -2.79 -15.54 8.66
C THR A 162 -3.88 -14.68 8.03
N ILE A 163 -3.47 -13.71 7.22
CA ILE A 163 -4.37 -12.95 6.36
C ILE A 163 -4.70 -13.80 5.14
N GLU A 164 -5.99 -14.08 4.94
CA GLU A 164 -6.51 -14.68 3.70
C GLU A 164 -6.67 -13.59 2.63
N PRO A 165 -6.42 -13.88 1.33
CA PRO A 165 -6.18 -15.20 0.74
C PRO A 165 -4.70 -15.59 0.62
N ASN A 166 -3.77 -14.69 0.93
CA ASN A 166 -2.33 -14.89 0.64
C ASN A 166 -1.59 -15.71 1.71
N ASN A 167 -2.27 -16.14 2.78
CA ASN A 167 -1.70 -16.78 3.97
C ASN A 167 -0.62 -15.95 4.68
N THR A 168 -0.67 -14.62 4.56
CA THR A 168 0.36 -13.72 5.09
C THR A 168 0.35 -13.72 6.63
N PRO A 169 1.44 -14.13 7.32
CA PRO A 169 1.42 -14.30 8.77
C PRO A 169 1.28 -12.98 9.56
N ILE A 170 0.29 -12.91 10.44
CA ILE A 170 0.15 -11.86 11.44
C ILE A 170 0.89 -12.26 12.71
N THR A 171 2.12 -11.75 12.85
CA THR A 171 2.85 -11.78 14.14
C THR A 171 2.51 -10.51 14.93
N PRO A 172 1.93 -10.61 16.14
CA PRO A 172 1.66 -9.44 16.99
C PRO A 172 2.93 -8.65 17.31
N ASP A 173 2.82 -7.33 17.45
CA ASP A 173 3.92 -6.48 17.93
C ASP A 173 4.00 -6.43 19.46
N GLY A 174 2.99 -6.99 20.14
CA GLY A 174 2.96 -7.19 21.57
C GLY A 174 1.59 -7.64 22.07
N TYR A 175 1.49 -7.72 23.39
CA TYR A 175 0.30 -8.12 24.12
C TYR A 175 -0.05 -7.08 25.18
N ILE A 176 -1.34 -6.78 25.31
CA ILE A 176 -1.91 -5.98 26.40
C ILE A 176 -2.48 -6.95 27.44
N ILE A 177 -2.13 -6.73 28.70
CA ILE A 177 -2.67 -7.48 29.83
C ILE A 177 -3.70 -6.59 30.53
N LEU A 178 -4.90 -7.12 30.71
CA LEU A 178 -6.00 -6.53 31.45
C LEU A 178 -6.29 -7.37 32.70
N TYR A 179 -6.92 -6.74 33.71
CA TYR A 179 -7.32 -7.44 34.94
C TYR A 179 -8.72 -7.05 35.43
N ASN A 180 -9.36 -7.94 36.19
CA ASN A 180 -10.64 -7.72 36.89
C ASN A 180 -10.62 -8.37 38.29
N GLU A 181 -11.29 -7.76 39.26
CA GLU A 181 -11.49 -8.25 40.65
C GLU A 181 -12.83 -9.00 40.81
N SER A 182 -13.73 -8.95 39.80
CA SER A 182 -15.07 -9.57 39.78
C SER A 182 -15.08 -10.88 38.96
N PRO A 183 -15.62 -12.01 39.47
CA PRO A 183 -15.65 -13.29 38.75
C PRO A 183 -16.70 -13.42 37.65
N TYR A 184 -17.66 -12.49 37.56
CA TYR A 184 -18.96 -12.76 36.91
C TYR A 184 -19.24 -11.90 35.67
N GLU A 185 -18.27 -11.12 35.21
CA GLU A 185 -18.47 -10.12 34.17
C GLU A 185 -17.46 -10.32 33.02
N GLU A 186 -17.92 -10.98 31.95
CA GLU A 186 -17.19 -11.11 30.67
C GLU A 186 -17.11 -9.78 29.90
N ASP A 187 -17.99 -8.84 30.26
CA ASP A 187 -18.10 -7.51 29.69
C ASP A 187 -16.79 -6.72 29.89
N GLU A 188 -16.33 -6.11 28.81
CA GLU A 188 -15.11 -5.31 28.76
C GLU A 188 -15.11 -4.08 29.69
N HIS A 189 -16.28 -3.62 30.13
CA HIS A 189 -16.41 -2.48 31.05
C HIS A 189 -15.75 -2.70 32.41
N PHE A 190 -15.57 -3.95 32.83
CA PHE A 190 -15.01 -4.31 34.15
C PHE A 190 -13.52 -4.65 34.11
N TYR A 191 -12.91 -4.64 32.93
CA TYR A 191 -11.49 -4.86 32.76
C TYR A 191 -10.71 -3.54 32.84
N TYR A 192 -9.59 -3.57 33.56
CA TYR A 192 -8.67 -2.45 33.69
C TYR A 192 -7.35 -2.74 33.00
N PHE A 193 -6.72 -1.73 32.40
CA PHE A 193 -5.37 -1.88 31.82
C PHE A 193 -4.34 -2.15 32.93
N LEU A 194 -3.57 -3.22 32.79
CA LEU A 194 -2.44 -3.54 33.67
C LEU A 194 -1.13 -3.07 33.03
N ALA A 195 -0.78 -3.70 31.91
CA ALA A 195 0.56 -3.64 31.34
C ALA A 195 0.61 -4.05 29.86
N ARG A 196 1.80 -3.91 29.27
CA ARG A 196 2.19 -4.50 27.97
C ARG A 196 3.27 -5.55 28.19
N SER A 197 3.26 -6.62 27.39
CA SER A 197 4.39 -7.54 27.21
C SER A 197 4.75 -7.69 25.73
N TYR A 198 6.02 -7.96 25.45
CA TYR A 198 6.52 -8.32 24.11
C TYR A 198 6.73 -9.83 23.95
N GLY A 199 6.72 -10.58 25.06
CA GLY A 199 6.75 -12.04 25.07
C GLY A 199 5.40 -12.63 25.42
N THR A 200 5.36 -13.94 25.63
CA THR A 200 4.14 -14.70 25.99
C THR A 200 3.89 -14.83 27.49
N SER A 201 4.43 -13.89 28.27
CA SER A 201 4.32 -13.89 29.74
C SER A 201 4.38 -12.49 30.35
N TYR A 202 3.81 -12.33 31.55
CA TYR A 202 3.91 -11.12 32.38
C TYR A 202 3.77 -11.47 33.87
N THR A 203 4.52 -10.76 34.74
CA THR A 203 4.46 -10.97 36.20
C THR A 203 3.82 -9.76 36.89
N HIS A 204 2.62 -9.93 37.46
CA HIS A 204 1.99 -8.94 38.33
C HIS A 204 2.58 -9.09 39.74
N GLN A 205 3.48 -8.17 40.11
CA GLN A 205 4.19 -8.18 41.39
C GLN A 205 3.22 -8.01 42.57
N ASP A 206 3.51 -8.68 43.69
CA ASP A 206 2.88 -8.57 45.02
C ASP A 206 1.34 -8.70 45.09
N VAL A 207 0.67 -9.01 43.98
CA VAL A 207 -0.80 -8.98 43.89
C VAL A 207 -1.48 -9.96 44.84
N ALA A 208 -0.85 -11.11 45.13
CA ALA A 208 -1.39 -12.12 46.04
C ALA A 208 -1.24 -11.72 47.53
N GLU A 209 -0.43 -10.71 47.86
CA GLU A 209 -0.41 -10.13 49.21
C GLU A 209 -1.63 -9.24 49.49
N PHE A 210 -2.20 -8.64 48.43
CA PHE A 210 -3.18 -7.55 48.53
C PHE A 210 -4.55 -7.86 47.89
N ARG A 211 -4.77 -9.05 47.32
CA ARG A 211 -6.01 -9.44 46.65
C ARG A 211 -6.33 -10.93 46.87
N ASP A 212 -7.58 -11.20 47.26
CA ASP A 212 -8.09 -12.56 47.44
C ASP A 212 -8.33 -13.30 46.11
N GLN A 213 -8.54 -12.56 45.01
CA GLN A 213 -8.80 -13.12 43.67
C GLN A 213 -8.37 -12.15 42.56
N MET A 214 -8.00 -12.72 41.41
CA MET A 214 -7.61 -11.98 40.20
C MET A 214 -7.99 -12.74 38.93
N PHE A 215 -8.57 -12.02 37.97
CA PHE A 215 -8.87 -12.51 36.63
C PHE A 215 -8.09 -11.69 35.61
N TYR A 216 -7.49 -12.34 34.62
CA TYR A 216 -6.68 -11.68 33.60
C TYR A 216 -7.22 -11.97 32.20
N ARG A 217 -7.14 -10.97 31.33
CA ARG A 217 -7.43 -11.11 29.89
C ARG A 217 -6.21 -10.59 29.12
N VAL A 218 -5.75 -11.37 28.16
CA VAL A 218 -4.63 -11.00 27.29
C VAL A 218 -5.18 -10.68 25.91
N LEU A 219 -4.74 -9.57 25.32
CA LEU A 219 -5.09 -9.16 23.97
C LEU A 219 -3.81 -9.03 23.15
N ALA A 220 -3.75 -9.60 21.96
CA ALA A 220 -2.68 -9.34 21.00
C ALA A 220 -2.98 -8.07 20.20
N TYR A 221 -1.95 -7.29 19.83
CA TYR A 221 -2.11 -6.11 18.99
C TYR A 221 -1.03 -6.04 17.90
N LYS A 222 -1.32 -5.29 16.84
CA LYS A 222 -0.41 -5.03 15.71
C LYS A 222 -0.41 -3.53 15.43
N ASN A 223 0.77 -2.91 15.47
CA ASN A 223 0.96 -1.47 15.40
C ASN A 223 1.67 -1.10 14.08
N TYR A 224 0.98 -1.29 12.96
CA TYR A 224 1.52 -1.06 11.61
C TYR A 224 2.03 0.37 11.35
N ARG A 225 1.61 1.36 12.16
CA ARG A 225 1.96 2.79 11.98
C ARG A 225 2.97 3.29 13.01
N GLY A 226 3.30 2.50 14.03
CA GLY A 226 4.08 2.93 15.20
C GLY A 226 3.32 3.83 16.20
N GLU A 227 2.16 4.38 15.82
CA GLU A 227 1.40 5.39 16.58
C GLU A 227 0.99 4.94 17.99
N ASP A 228 0.71 3.65 18.21
CA ASP A 228 0.23 3.16 19.50
C ASP A 228 1.31 3.13 20.59
N ASN A 229 2.59 3.31 20.25
CA ASN A 229 3.70 3.12 21.19
C ASN A 229 3.68 4.16 22.33
N ASP A 230 3.45 5.42 22.00
CA ASP A 230 3.37 6.52 22.98
C ASP A 230 2.08 6.43 23.82
N ALA A 231 0.98 6.01 23.19
CA ALA A 231 -0.30 5.77 23.87
C ALA A 231 -0.21 4.61 24.87
N LEU A 232 0.42 3.49 24.48
CA LEU A 232 0.71 2.36 25.37
C LEU A 232 1.64 2.76 26.51
N GLN A 233 2.67 3.58 26.24
CA GLN A 233 3.57 4.07 27.29
C GLN A 233 2.83 4.99 28.28
N LEU A 234 1.95 5.88 27.81
CA LEU A 234 1.10 6.71 28.66
C LEU A 234 0.17 5.87 29.54
N LEU A 235 -0.42 4.80 29.01
CA LEU A 235 -1.25 3.87 29.78
C LEU A 235 -0.45 3.15 30.87
N ILE A 236 0.77 2.71 30.57
CA ILE A 236 1.69 2.08 31.54
C ILE A 236 2.08 3.04 32.67
N GLU A 237 2.37 4.31 32.37
CA GLU A 237 2.69 5.29 33.42
C GLU A 237 1.47 5.65 34.28
N ARG A 238 0.28 5.75 33.66
CA ARG A 238 -0.96 6.01 34.39
C ARG A 238 -1.39 4.82 35.26
N SER A 239 -1.25 3.57 34.81
CA SER A 239 -1.75 2.39 35.55
C SER A 239 -1.03 2.16 36.89
N LYS A 240 0.19 2.68 37.04
CA LYS A 240 0.94 2.71 38.32
C LYS A 240 0.27 3.51 39.44
N THR A 241 -0.66 4.43 39.11
CA THR A 241 -1.25 5.38 40.07
C THR A 241 -2.77 5.36 40.12
N GLN A 242 -3.44 4.81 39.11
CA GLN A 242 -4.91 4.74 39.04
C GLN A 242 -5.36 3.54 38.19
N LYS A 243 -6.54 3.00 38.51
CA LYS A 243 -7.22 2.03 37.64
C LYS A 243 -7.68 2.75 36.36
N ILE A 244 -7.29 2.25 35.18
CA ILE A 244 -7.74 2.78 33.88
C ILE A 244 -8.72 1.77 33.29
N PRO A 245 -10.02 2.09 33.15
CA PRO A 245 -10.99 1.21 32.49
C PRO A 245 -10.55 0.93 31.05
N TRP A 246 -10.75 -0.30 30.57
CA TRP A 246 -10.38 -0.68 29.21
C TRP A 246 -11.13 0.16 28.15
N THR A 247 -12.35 0.58 28.45
CA THR A 247 -13.11 1.53 27.61
C THR A 247 -12.41 2.88 27.45
N GLU A 248 -11.76 3.41 28.49
CA GLU A 248 -10.92 4.62 28.42
C GLU A 248 -9.62 4.35 27.68
N ALA A 249 -8.96 3.23 27.99
CA ALA A 249 -7.70 2.84 27.35
C ALA A 249 -7.85 2.70 25.84
N LYS A 250 -8.96 2.15 25.34
CA LYS A 250 -9.28 2.11 23.91
C LYS A 250 -9.36 3.50 23.26
N GLN A 251 -9.89 4.52 23.95
CA GLN A 251 -9.92 5.90 23.41
C GLN A 251 -8.52 6.49 23.29
N ILE A 252 -7.64 6.18 24.25
CA ILE A 252 -6.24 6.62 24.27
C ILE A 252 -5.43 5.94 23.16
N LEU A 253 -5.73 4.67 22.86
CA LEU A 253 -5.21 3.90 21.72
C LEU A 253 -5.87 4.27 20.37
N GLY A 254 -6.46 5.46 20.25
CA GLY A 254 -7.05 5.94 18.99
C GLY A 254 -8.33 5.24 18.54
N GLY A 255 -8.92 4.39 19.40
CA GLY A 255 -10.21 3.72 19.19
C GLY A 255 -10.17 2.62 18.14
N ALA A 256 -9.64 1.45 18.50
CA ALA A 256 -9.75 0.16 17.79
C ALA A 256 -10.08 0.26 16.29
N ARG A 257 -9.05 0.63 15.51
CA ARG A 257 -9.11 0.70 14.04
C ARG A 257 -9.02 -0.68 13.43
#